data_AF-G5B799-F1
#
_entry.id   AF-G5B799-F1
#
_cell.length_a   1.000
_cell.length_b   1.000
_cell.length_c   1.000
_cell.angle_alpha   90.00
_cell.angle_beta   90.00
_cell.angle_gamma   90.00
#
_symmetry.space_group_name_H-M   'P 1'
#
loop_
_entity.id
_entity.type
_entity.pdbx_description
1 polymer ?
#
loop_
_entity_poly.entity_id
_entity_poly.type
_entity_poly.pdbx_seq_one_letter_code
_entity_poly.pdbx_strand_id
1 'polypeptide(L)'
;MPNQPAADRQVCARPTEVLSHMEDNESARCRQADSESKEFNAEVHWKHIIGQNITDYMCYLMEENEDAYKKQFSQYIKNNVTPDMMEEMYKKAHATIQENPVYEKKPKREVKKKKWNHRKMSLAQKKDRVAQKKASFLIPQEQDAGS
;
A
#
# COMPACT_ATOMS: atom_id res chain seq x y z
N MET A 1 -28.54 44.85 13.85
CA MET A 1 -27.91 43.53 13.67
C MET A 1 -26.45 43.70 13.29
N PRO A 2 -25.55 43.64 14.29
CA PRO A 2 -24.17 43.25 14.07
C PRO A 2 -23.83 41.99 14.88
N ASN A 3 -23.58 40.94 14.10
CA ASN A 3 -22.69 39.79 14.27
C ASN A 3 -22.23 39.41 15.70
N GLN A 4 -22.67 38.24 16.17
CA GLN A 4 -22.13 37.54 17.33
C GLN A 4 -20.72 36.98 17.01
N PRO A 5 -19.68 37.21 17.83
CA PRO A 5 -18.45 36.44 17.75
C PRO A 5 -18.62 35.05 18.41
N ALA A 6 -18.24 34.02 17.68
CA ALA A 6 -18.32 32.63 18.09
C ALA A 6 -17.18 32.26 19.06
N ALA A 7 -17.58 31.69 20.20
CA ALA A 7 -16.89 30.68 21.00
C ALA A 7 -15.43 30.96 21.47
N ASP A 8 -15.32 31.62 22.62
CA ASP A 8 -14.29 31.27 23.61
C ASP A 8 -14.66 29.91 24.23
N ARG A 9 -14.12 28.82 23.66
CA ARG A 9 -14.16 27.51 24.30
C ARG A 9 -12.96 27.39 25.21
N GLN A 10 -13.19 27.79 26.46
CA GLN A 10 -12.40 27.49 27.65
C GLN A 10 -11.52 26.24 27.48
N VAL A 11 -10.21 26.43 27.54
CA VAL A 11 -9.23 25.34 27.72
C VAL A 11 -9.45 24.79 29.12
N CYS A 12 -10.30 23.76 29.24
CA CYS A 12 -10.40 22.97 30.45
C CYS A 12 -9.25 21.96 30.45
N ALA A 13 -8.07 22.40 30.90
CA ALA A 13 -7.08 21.48 31.43
C ALA A 13 -7.73 20.72 32.59
N ARG A 14 -7.95 19.42 32.39
CA ARG A 14 -8.36 18.51 33.48
C ARG A 14 -7.21 17.60 33.86
N PRO A 15 -7.02 17.36 35.17
CA PRO A 15 -5.79 16.87 35.77
C PRO A 15 -5.68 15.36 35.61
N THR A 16 -4.44 14.90 35.75
CA THR A 16 -4.00 13.52 35.91
C THR A 16 -4.92 12.69 36.81
N GLU A 17 -5.71 11.81 36.21
CA GLU A 17 -6.20 10.59 36.86
C GLU A 17 -5.64 9.43 36.03
N VAL A 18 -4.53 8.93 36.54
CA VAL A 18 -3.79 7.78 36.05
C VAL A 18 -4.64 6.55 36.39
N LEU A 19 -5.59 6.21 35.51
CA LEU A 19 -6.30 4.93 35.62
C LEU A 19 -5.33 3.84 35.17
N SER A 20 -4.69 3.25 36.17
CA SER A 20 -3.87 2.05 36.17
C SER A 20 -4.52 0.89 35.41
N HIS A 21 -4.39 0.87 34.09
CA HIS A 21 -4.33 -0.37 33.31
C HIS A 21 -2.86 -0.83 33.28
N MET A 22 -2.34 -1.11 34.47
CA MET A 22 -1.13 -1.90 34.72
C MET A 22 -1.66 -3.31 35.05
N GLU A 23 -1.29 -4.43 34.43
CA GLU A 23 -0.22 -4.79 33.51
C GLU A 23 -0.68 -6.05 32.74
N ASP A 24 -1.01 -5.91 31.46
CA ASP A 24 -0.82 -7.02 30.52
C ASP A 24 0.02 -6.43 29.39
N ASN A 25 1.34 -6.38 29.62
CA ASN A 25 2.30 -6.09 28.57
C ASN A 25 2.25 -7.24 27.57
N GLU A 26 1.30 -7.18 26.65
CA GLU A 26 1.21 -8.04 25.48
C GLU A 26 2.34 -7.69 24.49
N SER A 27 3.60 -7.88 24.91
CA SER A 27 4.74 -8.05 24.00
C SER A 27 4.68 -9.42 23.28
N ALA A 28 3.47 -9.93 23.04
CA ALA A 28 3.22 -11.24 22.42
C ALA A 28 3.08 -11.15 20.89
N ARG A 29 3.15 -9.94 20.31
CA ARG A 29 2.92 -9.70 18.87
C ARG A 29 4.16 -9.25 18.11
N CYS A 30 5.35 -9.55 18.64
CA CYS A 30 6.59 -9.55 17.88
C CYS A 30 6.90 -10.99 17.45
N ARG A 31 7.46 -11.18 16.24
CA ARG A 31 7.64 -12.48 15.56
C ARG A 31 8.38 -13.56 16.38
N GLN A 32 9.04 -13.16 17.46
CA GLN A 32 9.85 -13.99 18.36
C GLN A 32 9.31 -14.02 19.79
N ALA A 33 8.00 -13.88 20.00
CA ALA A 33 7.40 -14.41 21.22
C ALA A 33 7.27 -15.92 21.01
N ASP A 34 8.09 -16.71 21.70
CA ASP A 34 7.99 -18.17 21.65
C ASP A 34 6.58 -18.57 22.10
N SER A 35 5.83 -19.25 21.23
CA SER A 35 4.41 -19.56 21.49
C SER A 35 4.22 -20.49 22.69
N GLU A 36 5.30 -21.17 23.11
CA GLU A 36 5.32 -22.16 24.17
C GLU A 36 5.82 -21.58 25.51
N SER A 37 6.89 -20.78 25.52
CA SER A 37 7.47 -20.19 26.74
C SER A 37 7.05 -18.74 26.98
N LYS A 38 6.44 -18.08 25.99
CA LYS A 38 6.07 -16.66 26.01
C LYS A 38 7.24 -15.72 26.38
N GLU A 39 8.47 -16.21 26.22
CA GLU A 39 9.70 -15.49 26.52
C GLU A 39 10.13 -14.68 25.30
N PHE A 40 10.54 -13.43 25.52
CA PHE A 40 10.90 -12.49 24.46
C PHE A 40 12.42 -12.43 24.32
N ASN A 41 12.94 -12.95 23.20
CA ASN A 41 14.35 -12.80 22.87
C ASN A 41 14.62 -11.47 22.13
N ALA A 42 15.15 -10.49 22.86
CA ALA A 42 15.41 -9.15 22.34
C ALA A 42 16.50 -9.11 21.24
N GLU A 43 17.51 -9.98 21.31
CA GLU A 43 18.62 -9.99 20.36
C GLU A 43 18.15 -10.49 18.99
N VAL A 44 17.37 -11.57 18.95
CA VAL A 44 16.80 -12.09 17.71
C VAL A 44 15.81 -11.09 17.11
N HIS A 45 15.01 -10.42 17.95
CA HIS A 45 14.10 -9.39 17.48
C HIS A 45 14.83 -8.20 16.84
N TRP A 46 15.91 -7.73 17.46
CA TRP A 46 16.74 -6.66 16.90
C TRP A 46 17.40 -7.06 15.57
N LYS A 47 17.95 -8.27 15.47
CA LYS A 47 18.48 -8.82 14.21
C LYS A 47 17.45 -8.82 13.09
N HIS A 48 16.18 -9.11 13.42
CA HIS A 48 15.08 -9.04 12.45
C HIS A 48 14.70 -7.62 12.05
N ILE A 49 14.79 -6.64 12.96
CA ILE A 49 14.54 -5.23 12.63
C ILE A 49 15.56 -4.72 11.61
N ILE A 50 16.83 -5.10 11.77
CA ILE A 50 17.92 -4.70 10.88
C ILE A 50 17.96 -5.54 9.60
N GLY A 51 17.24 -6.67 9.55
CA GLY A 51 17.13 -7.51 8.36
C GLY A 51 18.25 -8.56 8.22
N GLN A 52 18.95 -8.89 9.32
CA GLN A 52 20.03 -9.88 9.33
C GLN A 52 19.58 -11.25 8.82
N ASN A 53 18.34 -11.66 9.11
CA ASN A 53 17.79 -12.92 8.62
C ASN A 53 17.71 -13.01 7.09
N ILE A 54 17.46 -11.87 6.42
CA ILE A 54 17.42 -11.78 4.97
C ILE A 54 18.84 -11.83 4.42
N THR A 55 19.79 -11.13 5.05
CA THR A 55 21.20 -11.17 4.63
C THR A 55 21.77 -12.58 4.77
N ASP A 56 21.48 -13.26 5.88
CA ASP A 56 21.92 -14.64 6.12
C ASP A 56 21.34 -15.59 5.05
N TYR A 57 20.07 -15.41 4.67
CA TYR A 57 19.45 -16.20 3.61
C TYR A 57 19.97 -15.85 2.21
N MET A 58 20.32 -14.60 1.95
CA MET A 58 20.98 -14.19 0.71
C MET A 58 22.36 -14.85 0.58
N CYS A 59 23.17 -14.83 1.64
CA CYS A 59 24.48 -15.50 1.66
C CYS A 59 24.34 -17.01 1.45
N TYR A 60 23.42 -17.65 2.18
CA TYR A 60 23.13 -19.08 2.03
C TYR A 60 22.75 -19.46 0.59
N LEU A 61 21.84 -18.70 -0.04
CA LEU A 61 21.41 -18.98 -1.42
C LEU A 61 22.48 -18.65 -2.46
N MET A 62 23.38 -17.71 -2.20
CA MET A 62 24.50 -17.43 -3.08
C MET A 62 25.48 -18.61 -3.14
N GLU A 63 25.69 -19.30 -2.02
CA GLU A 63 26.57 -20.47 -1.94
C GLU A 63 25.91 -21.76 -2.46
N GLU A 64 24.62 -21.97 -2.16
CA GLU A 64 23.94 -23.21 -2.51
C GLU A 64 23.33 -23.18 -3.93
N ASN A 65 22.66 -22.08 -4.31
CA ASN A 65 21.88 -22.03 -5.55
C ASN A 65 21.69 -20.60 -6.10
N GLU A 66 22.57 -20.20 -7.01
CA GLU A 66 22.50 -18.89 -7.67
C GLU A 66 21.23 -18.65 -8.49
N ASP A 67 20.62 -19.70 -9.06
CA ASP A 67 19.41 -19.55 -9.89
C ASP A 67 18.20 -19.23 -9.02
N ALA A 68 18.12 -19.83 -7.83
CA ALA A 68 17.14 -19.48 -6.82
C ALA A 68 17.36 -18.05 -6.30
N TYR A 69 18.62 -17.65 -6.08
CA TYR A 69 18.98 -16.29 -5.68
C TYR A 69 18.50 -15.25 -6.70
N LYS A 70 18.78 -15.45 -7.98
CA LYS A 70 18.35 -14.55 -9.07
C LYS A 70 16.82 -14.47 -9.16
N LYS A 71 16.11 -15.58 -8.93
CA LYS A 71 14.64 -15.62 -8.95
C LYS A 71 14.01 -14.88 -7.78
N GLN A 72 14.49 -15.13 -6.56
CA GLN A 72 13.92 -14.55 -5.34
C GLN A 72 14.34 -13.08 -5.15
N PHE A 73 15.61 -12.77 -5.36
CA PHE A 73 16.20 -11.44 -5.12
C PHE A 73 16.35 -10.59 -6.40
N SER A 74 15.56 -10.87 -7.43
CA SER A 74 15.62 -10.16 -8.72
C SER A 74 15.55 -8.63 -8.62
N GLN A 75 14.77 -8.09 -7.67
CA GLN A 75 14.67 -6.64 -7.46
C GLN A 75 15.90 -6.06 -6.73
N TYR A 76 16.52 -6.85 -5.85
CA TYR A 76 17.71 -6.44 -5.11
C TYR A 76 18.90 -6.32 -6.06
N ILE A 77 19.02 -7.27 -6.99
CA ILE A 77 20.02 -7.22 -8.06
C ILE A 77 19.82 -5.97 -8.94
N LYS A 78 18.58 -5.64 -9.32
CA LYS A 78 18.27 -4.43 -10.12
C LYS A 78 18.65 -3.14 -9.40
N ASN A 79 18.55 -3.12 -8.08
CA ASN A 79 18.81 -1.95 -7.25
C ASN A 79 20.23 -1.96 -6.64
N ASN A 80 21.08 -2.94 -7.01
CA ASN A 80 22.44 -3.15 -6.49
C ASN A 80 22.51 -3.26 -4.96
N VAL A 81 21.54 -3.93 -4.35
CA VAL A 81 21.51 -4.16 -2.90
C VAL A 81 22.25 -5.46 -2.58
N THR A 82 23.35 -5.35 -1.83
CA THR A 82 24.17 -6.47 -1.35
C THR A 82 23.82 -6.81 0.10
N PRO A 83 24.10 -8.05 0.57
CA PRO A 83 23.82 -8.44 1.96
C PRO A 83 24.53 -7.51 2.96
N ASP A 84 25.80 -7.17 2.73
CA ASP A 84 26.59 -6.30 3.63
C ASP A 84 26.01 -4.88 3.74
N MET A 85 25.37 -4.37 2.68
CA MET A 85 24.85 -3.00 2.65
C MET A 85 23.46 -2.89 3.30
N MET A 86 22.76 -4.01 3.56
CA MET A 86 21.40 -3.97 4.12
C MET A 86 21.35 -3.36 5.52
N GLU A 87 22.25 -3.77 6.42
CA GLU A 87 22.28 -3.27 7.80
C GLU A 87 22.50 -1.74 7.82
N GLU A 88 23.49 -1.26 7.06
CA GLU A 88 23.76 0.17 6.96
C GLU A 88 22.60 0.95 6.36
N MET A 89 21.92 0.39 5.35
CA MET A 89 20.78 1.01 4.70
C MET A 89 19.64 1.27 5.69
N TYR A 90 19.29 0.28 6.53
CA TYR A 90 18.25 0.45 7.54
C TYR A 90 18.65 1.44 8.64
N LYS A 91 19.90 1.40 9.13
CA LYS A 91 20.41 2.38 10.10
C LYS A 91 20.33 3.81 9.55
N LYS A 92 20.74 4.02 8.30
CA LYS A 92 20.64 5.32 7.60
C LYS A 92 19.19 5.75 7.47
N ALA A 93 18.29 4.85 7.06
CA ALA A 93 16.86 5.15 6.95
C ALA A 93 16.24 5.57 8.29
N HIS A 94 16.56 4.87 9.38
CA HIS A 94 16.10 5.25 10.72
C HIS A 94 16.60 6.64 11.13
N ALA A 95 17.87 6.95 10.91
CA ALA A 95 18.42 8.28 11.18
C ALA A 95 17.68 9.38 10.38
N THR A 96 17.44 9.14 9.08
CA THR A 96 16.73 10.12 8.23
C THR A 96 15.27 10.35 8.64
N ILE A 97 14.58 9.31 9.11
CA ILE A 97 13.18 9.41 9.57
C ILE A 97 13.12 10.13 10.92
N GLN A 98 14.11 9.89 11.79
CA GLN A 98 14.25 10.60 13.07
C GLN A 98 14.51 12.09 12.85
N GLU A 99 15.35 12.44 11.87
CA GLU A 99 15.67 13.83 11.54
C GLU A 99 14.47 14.57 10.93
N ASN A 100 13.75 13.92 10.00
CA ASN A 100 12.62 14.52 9.28
C ASN A 100 11.35 13.66 9.40
N PRO A 101 10.56 13.81 10.49
CA PRO A 101 9.35 13.03 10.70
C PRO A 101 8.15 13.51 9.84
N VAL A 102 8.27 14.64 9.13
CA VAL A 102 7.18 15.24 8.36
C VAL A 102 7.17 14.72 6.92
N TYR A 103 6.01 14.25 6.45
CA TYR A 103 5.83 13.78 5.08
C TYR A 103 5.57 14.92 4.09
N GLU A 104 6.46 15.08 3.11
CA GLU A 104 6.26 16.01 2.00
C GLU A 104 5.39 15.41 0.88
N LYS A 105 4.29 16.11 0.56
CA LYS A 105 3.40 15.69 -0.53
C LYS A 105 4.04 16.02 -1.87
N LYS A 106 4.19 15.01 -2.72
CA LYS A 106 4.66 15.19 -4.11
C LYS A 106 3.76 16.21 -4.84
N PRO A 107 4.34 17.12 -5.64
CA PRO A 107 3.57 18.10 -6.40
C PRO A 107 2.61 17.38 -7.36
N LYS A 108 1.36 17.87 -7.42
CA LYS A 108 0.36 17.32 -8.35
C LYS A 108 0.81 17.62 -9.77
N ARG A 109 1.14 16.57 -10.53
CA ARG A 109 1.41 16.70 -11.96
C ARG A 109 0.12 17.07 -12.68
N GLU A 110 0.13 18.18 -13.41
CA GLU A 110 -0.97 18.56 -14.29
C GLU A 110 -0.97 17.67 -15.54
N VAL A 111 -1.58 16.49 -15.41
CA VAL A 111 -1.78 15.58 -16.54
C VAL A 111 -3.15 15.85 -17.15
N LYS A 112 -3.20 16.10 -18.47
CA LYS A 112 -4.46 16.14 -19.22
C LYS A 112 -5.17 14.79 -19.06
N LYS A 113 -6.24 14.75 -18.29
CA LYS A 113 -6.96 13.51 -17.98
C LYS A 113 -7.68 13.00 -19.23
N LYS A 114 -7.19 11.91 -19.81
CA LYS A 114 -7.92 11.14 -20.82
C LYS A 114 -9.04 10.36 -20.14
N LYS A 115 -10.23 10.33 -20.75
CA LYS A 115 -11.33 9.49 -20.29
C LYS A 115 -11.10 8.06 -20.78
N TRP A 116 -10.83 7.14 -19.85
CA TRP A 116 -10.66 5.72 -20.14
C TRP A 116 -11.97 4.97 -20.33
N ASN A 117 -13.04 5.45 -19.68
CA ASN A 117 -14.35 4.80 -19.74
C ASN A 117 -15.15 5.26 -20.95
N HIS A 118 -15.89 4.34 -21.58
CA HIS A 118 -16.81 4.69 -22.66
C HIS A 118 -17.86 5.70 -22.20
N ARG A 119 -18.27 6.62 -23.08
CA ARG A 119 -19.32 7.58 -22.77
C ARG A 119 -20.67 6.87 -22.71
N LYS A 120 -21.52 7.18 -21.72
CA LYS A 120 -22.89 6.66 -21.73
C LYS A 120 -23.59 7.16 -23.00
N MET A 121 -24.19 6.24 -23.75
CA MET A 121 -24.95 6.56 -24.97
C MET A 121 -26.13 7.47 -24.63
N SER A 122 -26.39 8.47 -25.47
CA SER A 122 -27.56 9.33 -25.30
C SER A 122 -28.86 8.58 -25.62
N LEU A 123 -30.00 9.13 -25.20
CA LEU A 123 -31.30 8.53 -25.48
C LEU A 123 -31.59 8.45 -26.98
N ALA A 124 -31.28 9.51 -27.74
CA ALA A 124 -31.42 9.52 -29.19
C ALA A 124 -30.60 8.40 -29.85
N GLN A 125 -29.31 8.29 -29.52
CA GLN A 125 -28.46 7.24 -30.09
C GLN A 125 -28.93 5.82 -29.73
N LYS A 126 -29.55 5.63 -28.55
CA LYS A 126 -30.18 4.35 -28.19
C LYS A 126 -31.40 4.06 -29.05
N LYS A 127 -32.25 5.07 -29.31
CA LYS A 127 -33.44 4.93 -30.17
C LYS A 127 -33.07 4.63 -31.62
N ASP A 128 -32.08 5.34 -32.16
CA ASP A 128 -31.60 5.13 -33.53
C ASP A 128 -30.99 3.73 -33.69
N ARG A 129 -30.23 3.25 -32.69
CA ARG A 129 -29.70 1.88 -32.68
C ARG A 129 -30.81 0.84 -32.70
N VAL A 130 -31.91 1.07 -31.98
CA VAL A 130 -33.07 0.15 -31.99
C VAL A 130 -33.75 0.17 -33.35
N ALA A 131 -33.95 1.34 -33.95
CA ALA A 131 -34.54 1.46 -35.29
C ALA A 131 -33.67 0.79 -36.37
N GLN A 132 -32.36 1.03 -36.35
CA GLN A 132 -31.40 0.37 -37.24
C GLN A 132 -31.42 -1.15 -37.09
N LYS A 133 -31.43 -1.67 -35.86
CA LYS A 133 -31.50 -3.12 -35.60
C LYS A 133 -32.80 -3.74 -36.08
N LYS A 134 -33.93 -3.03 -35.94
CA LYS A 134 -35.23 -3.48 -36.45
C LYS A 134 -35.25 -3.50 -37.98
N ALA A 135 -34.78 -2.43 -38.62
CA ALA A 135 -34.70 -2.35 -40.08
C ALA A 135 -33.77 -3.43 -40.66
N SER A 136 -32.58 -3.63 -40.07
CA SER A 136 -31.66 -4.68 -40.52
C SER A 136 -32.19 -6.10 -40.37
N PHE A 137 -33.16 -6.32 -39.46
CA PHE A 137 -33.79 -7.62 -39.27
C PHE A 137 -34.94 -7.86 -40.26
N LEU A 138 -35.69 -6.81 -40.61
CA LEU A 138 -36.82 -6.91 -41.54
C LEU A 138 -36.37 -7.08 -43.00
N ILE A 139 -35.28 -6.42 -43.40
CA ILE A 139 -34.78 -6.43 -44.78
C ILE A 139 -34.48 -7.86 -45.29
N PRO A 140 -33.77 -8.74 -44.56
CA PRO A 140 -33.58 -10.13 -44.98
C PRO A 140 -34.87 -10.95 -45.04
N GLN A 141 -35.83 -10.73 -44.13
CA GLN A 141 -37.11 -11.46 -44.16
C GLN A 141 -37.92 -11.15 -45.43
N GLU A 142 -37.88 -9.91 -45.89
CA GLU A 142 -38.53 -9.50 -47.14
C GLU A 142 -37.80 -10.05 -48.37
N GLN A 143 -36.47 -10.25 -48.30
CA GLN A 143 -35.67 -10.86 -49.36
C GLN A 143 -35.87 -12.38 -49.44
N ASP A 144 -35.93 -13.06 -48.30
CA ASP A 144 -36.14 -14.51 -48.19
C ASP A 144 -37.61 -14.91 -48.49
N ALA A 145 -38.59 -14.05 -48.21
CA ALA A 145 -39.99 -14.27 -48.55
C ALA A 145 -40.36 -13.90 -49.99
N GLY A 146 -39.45 -13.20 -50.69
CA GLY A 146 -39.59 -12.80 -52.09
C GLY A 146 -38.84 -13.69 -53.09
N SER A 147 -38.12 -14.72 -52.60
CA SER A 147 -37.49 -15.78 -53.40
C SER A 147 -38.26 -17.08 -53.31
#